data_AF-A0A3S0LMA8-F1
#
_entry.id   AF-A0A3S0LMA8-F1
#
_cell.length_a   1.000
_cell.length_b   1.000
_cell.length_c   1.000
_cell.angle_alpha   90.00
_cell.angle_beta   90.00
_cell.angle_gamma   90.00
#
_symmetry.space_group_name_H-M   'P 1'
#
loop_
_entity.id
_entity.type
_entity.pdbx_description
1 polymer ?
#
loop_
_entity_poly.entity_id
_entity_poly.type
_entity_poly.pdbx_seq_one_letter_code
_entity_poly.pdbx_strand_id
1 'polypeptide(L)' 'MLPSIEHRIAEELGVRPQQVAAAVQLLDEGATVPFISRYRKEATDGLDDTQLRNLEERLGYLRELEERRAAVLASIEE' A
#
# COMPACT_ATOMS: atom_id res chain seq x y z
N MET A 1 -0.76 -18.04 -7.23
CA MET A 1 -0.69 -17.21 -6.01
C MET A 1 -1.35 -15.88 -6.30
N LEU A 2 -1.97 -15.25 -5.31
CA LEU A 2 -2.42 -13.87 -5.47
C LEU A 2 -1.19 -12.96 -5.63
N PRO A 3 -1.26 -11.90 -6.44
CA PRO A 3 -0.21 -10.89 -6.50
C PRO A 3 -0.03 -10.20 -5.15
N SER A 4 1.16 -9.64 -4.89
CA SER A 4 1.43 -8.90 -3.65
C SER A 4 0.50 -7.69 -3.51
N ILE A 5 0.34 -7.19 -2.28
CA ILE A 5 -0.48 -6.01 -1.99
C ILE A 5 0.00 -4.81 -2.84
N GLU A 6 1.31 -4.59 -2.90
CA GLU A 6 1.91 -3.49 -3.65
C GLU A 6 1.62 -3.60 -5.14
N HIS A 7 1.66 -4.82 -5.70
CA HIS A 7 1.36 -5.04 -7.10
C HIS A 7 -0.11 -4.75 -7.43
N ARG A 8 -1.04 -5.19 -6.56
CA ARG A 8 -2.47 -4.92 -6.72
C ARG A 8 -2.78 -3.43 -6.69
N ILE A 9 -2.20 -2.72 -5.73
CA ILE A 9 -2.37 -1.26 -5.62
C ILE A 9 -1.77 -0.55 -6.84
N ALA A 10 -0.62 -1.02 -7.33
CA ALA A 10 0.00 -0.44 -8.52
C ALA A 10 -0.89 -0.56 -9.76
N GLU A 11 -1.52 -1.73 -9.95
CA GLU A 11 -2.51 -1.93 -11.02
C GLU A 11 -3.74 -1.04 -10.85
N GLU A 12 -4.30 -0.94 -9.63
CA GLU A 12 -5.47 -0.11 -9.33
C GLU A 12 -5.22 1.38 -9.57
N LEU A 13 -4.02 1.87 -9.25
CA LEU A 13 -3.65 3.28 -9.39
C LEU A 13 -3.01 3.63 -10.74
N GLY A 14 -2.70 2.63 -11.58
CA GLY A 14 -2.01 2.84 -12.85
C GLY A 14 -0.58 3.36 -12.68
N VAL A 15 0.12 2.94 -11.63
CA VAL A 15 1.50 3.37 -11.31
C VAL A 15 2.45 2.17 -11.25
N ARG A 16 3.75 2.41 -11.09
CA ARG A 16 4.71 1.30 -10.99
C ARG A 16 4.75 0.72 -9.58
N PRO A 17 4.90 -0.61 -9.41
CA PRO A 17 5.02 -1.25 -8.10
C PRO A 17 6.11 -0.65 -7.20
N GLN A 18 7.21 -0.16 -7.77
CA GLN A 18 8.29 0.49 -7.01
C GLN A 18 7.83 1.79 -6.34
N GLN A 19 6.93 2.55 -6.97
CA GLN A 19 6.37 3.78 -6.40
C GLN A 19 5.48 3.45 -5.20
N VAL A 20 4.69 2.38 -5.32
CA VAL A 20 3.86 1.87 -4.23
C VAL A 20 4.72 1.37 -3.09
N ALA A 21 5.75 0.55 -3.37
CA ALA A 21 6.65 0.03 -2.36
C ALA A 21 7.35 1.15 -1.56
N ALA A 22 7.82 2.19 -2.24
CA ALA A 22 8.44 3.35 -1.57
C ALA A 22 7.44 4.13 -0.71
N ALA A 23 6.20 4.34 -1.18
CA ALA A 23 5.17 5.00 -0.40
C ALA A 23 4.74 4.16 0.81
N VAL A 24 4.57 2.85 0.65
CA VAL A 24 4.25 1.90 1.74
C VAL A 24 5.34 1.96 2.81
N GLN A 25 6.62 1.91 2.42
CA GLN A 25 7.73 2.02 3.37
C GLN A 25 7.65 3.31 4.20
N LEU A 26 7.41 4.46 3.56
CA LEU A 26 7.30 5.73 4.26
C LEU A 26 6.09 5.77 5.22
N LEU A 27 4.95 5.22 4.81
CA LEU A 27 3.76 5.11 5.67
C LEU A 27 4.02 4.20 6.87
N ASP A 28 4.71 3.08 6.67
CA ASP A 28 5.08 2.15 7.75
C ASP A 28 6.09 2.77 8.73
N GLU A 29 6.96 3.66 8.24
CA GLU A 29 7.85 4.49 9.06
C GLU A 29 7.10 5.64 9.80
N GLY A 30 5.79 5.76 9.61
CA GLY A 30 4.93 6.74 10.27
C GLY A 30 4.84 8.09 9.57
N ALA A 31 5.33 8.21 8.33
CA ALA A 31 5.11 9.40 7.53
C ALA A 31 3.63 9.54 7.15
N THR A 32 3.13 10.77 7.09
CA THR A 32 1.74 11.05 6.68
C THR A 32 1.66 11.37 5.20
N VAL A 33 0.51 11.15 4.56
CA VAL A 33 0.31 11.52 3.14
C VAL A 33 0.69 12.97 2.82
N PRO A 34 0.26 14.00 3.60
CA PRO A 34 0.68 15.38 3.34
C PRO A 34 2.19 15.61 3.48
N PHE A 35 2.87 14.84 4.33
CA PHE A 35 4.32 14.91 4.46
C PHE A 35 5.00 14.29 3.24
N ILE A 36 4.55 13.11 2.79
CA ILE A 36 5.11 12.40 1.64
C ILE A 36 4.93 13.24 0.37
N SER A 37 3.71 13.74 0.12
CA SER A 37 3.36 14.51 -1.08
C SER A 37 4.16 15.82 -1.21
N ARG A 38 4.61 16.40 -0.08
CA ARG A 38 5.37 17.65 -0.05
C ARG A 38 6.88 17.46 0.05
N TYR A 39 7.35 16.54 0.87
CA TYR A 39 8.75 16.46 1.28
C TYR A 39 9.46 15.17 0.82
N ARG A 40 8.74 14.17 0.31
CA ARG A 40 9.30 12.88 -0.16
C ARG A 40 8.87 12.53 -1.58
N LYS A 41 8.52 13.52 -2.39
CA LYS A 41 8.05 13.33 -3.78
C LYS A 41 9.04 12.56 -4.66
N GLU A 42 10.34 12.77 -4.47
CA GLU A 42 11.38 12.04 -5.22
C GLU A 42 11.46 10.57 -4.83
N ALA A 43 11.20 10.23 -3.55
CA ALA A 43 11.24 8.86 -3.08
C ALA A 43 10.13 7.99 -3.69
N THR A 44 8.97 8.58 -3.99
CA THR A 44 7.83 7.90 -4.62
C THR A 44 7.78 8.06 -6.15
N ASP A 45 8.83 8.66 -6.74
CA ASP A 45 8.90 9.02 -8.15
C ASP A 45 7.67 9.81 -8.63
N GLY A 46 7.24 10.76 -7.80
CA GLY A 46 6.25 11.77 -8.19
C GLY A 46 4.78 11.51 -7.83
N LEU A 47 4.47 10.52 -6.97
CA LEU A 47 3.07 10.30 -6.55
C LEU A 47 2.45 11.57 -5.96
N ASP A 48 1.24 11.92 -6.42
CA ASP A 48 0.50 13.08 -5.93
C ASP A 48 -0.35 12.77 -4.69
N ASP A 49 -0.95 13.80 -4.08
CA ASP A 49 -1.75 13.67 -2.85
C ASP A 49 -2.95 12.74 -3.04
N THR A 50 -3.59 12.75 -4.21
CA THR A 50 -4.75 11.89 -4.50
C THR A 50 -4.31 10.44 -4.63
N GLN A 51 -3.22 10.17 -5.35
CA GLN A 51 -2.64 8.83 -5.47
C GLN A 51 -2.21 8.28 -4.11
N LEU A 52 -1.57 9.11 -3.27
CA LEU A 52 -1.11 8.70 -1.95
C LEU A 52 -2.26 8.41 -0.97
N ARG A 53 -3.35 9.18 -1.01
CA ARG A 53 -4.56 8.89 -0.20
C ARG A 53 -5.22 7.59 -0.63
N ASN A 54 -5.39 7.39 -1.94
CA ASN A 54 -5.96 6.15 -2.45
C ASN A 54 -5.06 4.95 -2.09
N LEU A 55 -3.74 5.10 -2.20
CA LEU A 55 -2.79 4.09 -1.77
C LEU A 55 -2.94 3.74 -0.29
N GLU A 56 -2.99 4.73 0.60
CA GLU A 56 -3.14 4.54 2.04
C GLU A 56 -4.42 3.78 2.40
N GLU A 57 -5.55 4.17 1.81
CA GLU A 57 -6.84 3.49 1.99
C GLU A 57 -6.80 2.03 1.51
N ARG A 58 -6.29 1.80 0.30
CA ARG A 58 -6.20 0.46 -0.29
C ARG A 58 -5.23 -0.44 0.46
N LEU A 59 -4.11 0.11 0.93
CA LEU A 59 -3.14 -0.62 1.76
C LEU A 59 -3.79 -1.13 3.04
N GLY A 60 -4.53 -0.28 3.75
CA GLY A 60 -5.25 -0.68 4.96
C GLY A 60 -6.24 -1.81 4.71
N TYR A 61 -7.11 -1.63 3.71
CA TYR A 61 -8.10 -2.63 3.33
C TYR A 61 -7.48 -3.99 2.97
N LEU A 62 -6.41 -3.98 2.17
CA LEU A 62 -5.76 -5.21 1.72
C LEU A 62 -5.02 -5.93 2.84
N ARG A 63 -4.42 -5.20 3.79
CA ARG A 63 -3.80 -5.80 4.98
C ARG A 63 -4.83 -6.47 5.88
N GLU A 64 -5.97 -5.82 6.13
CA GLU A 64 -7.07 -6.42 6.91
C GLU A 64 -7.62 -7.68 6.21
N LEU A 65 -7.77 -7.64 4.89
CA LEU A 65 -8.22 -8.79 4.11
C LEU A 65 -7.27 -9.99 4.21
N GLU A 66 -5.95 -9.75 4.12
CA GLU A 66 -4.94 -10.81 4.26
C GLU A 66 -4.86 -11.34 5.70
N GLU A 67 -4.98 -10.48 6.71
CA GLU A 67 -5.08 -10.91 8.11
C GLU A 67 -6.29 -11.82 8.34
N ARG A 68 -7.46 -11.42 7.85
CA ARG A 68 -8.68 -12.21 7.94
C ARG A 68 -8.57 -13.53 7.18
N ARG A 69 -7.94 -13.53 6.00
CA ARG A 69 -7.65 -14.76 5.24
C ARG A 69 -6.80 -15.71 6.06
N ALA A 70 -5.72 -15.22 6.67
CA ALA A 70 -4.82 -16.03 7.48
C ALA A 70 -5.56 -16.65 8.69
N ALA A 71 -6.40 -15.86 9.38
CA ALA A 71 -7.20 -16.34 10.50
C ALA A 71 -8.20 -17.45 10.08
N VAL A 72 -8.85 -17.30 8.93
CA VAL A 72 -9.77 -18.32 8.39
C VAL A 72 -9.03 -19.61 8.05
N LEU A 73 -7.86 -19.52 7.41
CA LEU A 73 -7.05 -20.71 7.09
C LEU A 73 -6.60 -21.43 8.36
N ALA A 74 -6.11 -20.69 9.36
CA ALA A 74 -5.72 -21.27 10.64
C ALA A 74 -6.88 -21.99 11.34
N SER A 75 -8.09 -21.41 11.31
CA SER A 75 -9.30 -22.04 11.86
C SER A 75 -9.76 -23.30 11.13
N ILE A 76 -9.32 -23.53 9.89
CA ILE A 76 -9.63 -24.76 9.13
C ILE A 76 -8.58 -25.85 9.42
N GLU A 77 -7.35 -25.46 9.74
CA GLU A 77 -6.26 -26.38 10.08
C GLU A 77 -6.34 -26.91 11.52
N GLU A 78 -7.05 -26.19 12.41
CA GLU A 78 -7.42 -26.63 13.77
C GLU A 78 -8.56 -27.66 13.76
#